data_AF-A0A3B8JXC0-F1
#
_entry.id   AF-A0A3B8JXC0-F1
#
_cell.length_a   1.000
_cell.length_b   1.000
_cell.length_c   1.000
_cell.angle_alpha   90.00
_cell.angle_beta   90.00
_cell.angle_gamma   90.00
#
_symmetry.space_group_name_H-M   'P 1'
#
loop_
_entity.id
_entity.type
_entity.pdbx_description
1 polymer ?
#
loop_
_entity_poly.entity_id
_entity_poly.type
_entity_poly.pdbx_seq_one_letter_code
_entity_poly.pdbx_strand_id
1 'polypeptide(L)' 'SKETIASGCAAAVAGGFTAVACMPNTDPPVDSREIVSYIKEKARLAGLARVYPLGALTCGQKGEEIAPLWELAEEGV' A
#
# COMPACT_ATOMS: atom_id res chain seq x y z
N SER A 1 18.30 0.35 1.33
CA SER A 1 17.76 1.70 1.45
C SER A 1 16.27 1.59 1.70
N LYS A 2 15.76 1.98 2.88
CA LYS A 2 14.31 1.89 3.16
C LYS A 2 13.62 3.05 2.44
N GLU A 3 12.95 2.74 1.33
CA GLU A 3 12.10 3.68 0.61
C GLU A 3 10.88 4.01 1.48
N THR A 4 10.50 5.29 1.53
CA THR A 4 9.27 5.75 2.19
C THR A 4 8.19 6.03 1.14
N ILE A 5 6.92 6.07 1.55
CA ILE A 5 5.82 6.42 0.64
C ILE A 5 6.08 7.76 -0.05
N ALA A 6 6.60 8.77 0.67
CA ALA A 6 6.92 10.08 0.09
C ALA A 6 8.04 10.01 -0.95
N SER A 7 9.14 9.33 -0.65
CA SER A 7 10.26 9.18 -1.60
C SER A 7 9.87 8.34 -2.82
N GLY A 8 9.08 7.28 -2.64
CA GLY A 8 8.55 6.47 -3.72
C GLY A 8 7.59 7.27 -4.62
N CYS A 9 6.72 8.10 -4.03
CA CYS A 9 5.86 9.00 -4.80
C CYS A 9 6.67 10.06 -5.57
N ALA A 10 7.73 10.60 -4.98
CA ALA A 10 8.62 11.54 -5.66
C ALA A 10 9.33 10.88 -6.85
N ALA A 11 9.82 9.65 -6.68
CA ALA A 11 10.40 8.86 -7.76
C ALA A 11 9.38 8.57 -8.87
N ALA A 12 8.14 8.22 -8.51
CA ALA A 12 7.06 7.98 -9.46
C ALA A 12 6.76 9.23 -10.30
N VAL A 13 6.58 10.39 -9.67
CA VAL A 13 6.33 11.66 -10.37
C VAL A 13 7.52 12.05 -11.24
N ALA A 14 8.75 11.91 -10.73
CA ALA A 14 9.96 12.17 -11.52
C ALA A 14 10.07 11.26 -12.76
N GLY A 15 9.56 10.03 -12.66
CA GLY A 15 9.44 9.09 -13.78
C GLY A 15 8.24 9.35 -14.71
N GLY A 16 7.41 10.36 -14.44
CA GLY A 16 6.22 10.68 -15.25
C GLY A 16 4.96 9.90 -14.89
N PHE A 17 4.96 9.15 -13.78
CA PHE A 17 3.79 8.42 -13.31
C PHE A 17 2.91 9.29 -12.41
N THR A 18 1.60 9.27 -12.68
CA THR A 18 0.59 9.96 -11.86
C THR A 18 -0.06 9.06 -10.81
N ALA A 19 0.16 7.75 -10.93
CA ALA A 19 -0.38 6.71 -10.08
C ALA A 19 0.58 5.52 -10.01
N VAL A 20 0.69 4.90 -8.83
CA VAL A 20 1.45 3.67 -8.59
C VAL A 20 0.67 2.70 -7.72
N ALA A 21 0.84 1.40 -7.98
CA ALA A 21 0.36 0.34 -7.10
C ALA A 21 1.51 -0.11 -6.19
N CYS A 22 1.32 -0.10 -4.87
CA CYS A 22 2.36 -0.58 -3.95
C CYS A 22 2.11 -2.03 -3.55
N MET A 23 3.17 -2.83 -3.61
CA MET A 23 3.13 -4.24 -3.27
C MET A 23 2.82 -4.46 -1.78
N PRO A 24 2.14 -5.56 -1.41
CA PRO A 24 1.73 -5.82 -0.03
C PRO A 24 2.89 -6.20 0.90
N ASN A 25 4.10 -6.41 0.38
CA ASN A 25 5.29 -6.92 1.08
C ASN A 25 6.04 -5.86 1.88
N THR A 26 5.28 -5.00 2.55
CA THR A 26 5.80 -4.01 3.50
C THR A 26 5.94 -4.62 4.89
N ASP A 27 6.54 -3.87 5.82
CA ASP A 27 6.72 -4.27 7.22
C ASP A 27 6.09 -3.17 8.11
N PRO A 28 4.89 -3.40 8.68
CA PRO A 28 4.03 -4.59 8.56
C PRO A 28 3.37 -4.78 7.18
N PRO A 29 2.97 -6.00 6.78
CA PRO A 29 2.34 -6.27 5.49
C PRO A 29 0.94 -5.67 5.38
N VAL A 30 0.46 -5.50 4.14
CA VAL A 30 -0.85 -4.91 3.84
C VAL A 30 -1.95 -5.98 3.93
N ASP A 31 -2.21 -6.49 5.12
CA ASP A 31 -3.21 -7.55 5.38
C ASP A 31 -4.37 -7.08 6.28
N SER A 32 -4.41 -5.80 6.64
CA SER A 32 -5.43 -5.22 7.53
C SER A 32 -5.86 -3.83 7.08
N ARG A 33 -7.08 -3.44 7.45
CA ARG A 33 -7.69 -2.13 7.11
C ARG A 33 -6.84 -0.96 7.61
N GLU A 34 -6.26 -1.09 8.79
CA GLU A 34 -5.45 -0.06 9.44
C GLU A 34 -4.21 0.28 8.60
N ILE A 35 -3.54 -0.72 8.04
CA ILE A 35 -2.35 -0.54 7.21
C ILE A 35 -2.72 0.09 5.87
N VAL A 36 -3.83 -0.35 5.25
CA VAL A 36 -4.34 0.26 4.01
C VAL A 36 -4.65 1.74 4.22
N SER A 37 -5.38 2.07 5.29
CA SER A 37 -5.73 3.45 5.63
C SER A 37 -4.49 4.30 5.90
N TYR A 38 -3.51 3.76 6.63
CA TYR A 38 -2.23 4.41 6.89
C TYR A 38 -1.47 4.75 5.59
N ILE A 39 -1.38 3.80 4.66
CA ILE A 39 -0.67 4.01 3.39
C ILE A 39 -1.35 5.12 2.57
N LYS A 40 -2.68 5.06 2.45
CA LYS A 40 -3.46 6.07 1.74
C LYS A 40 -3.30 7.45 2.34
N GLU A 41 -3.34 7.57 3.67
CA GLU A 41 -3.18 8.85 4.34
C GLU A 41 -1.76 9.40 4.15
N LYS A 42 -0.72 8.56 4.24
CA LYS A 42 0.66 8.98 3.98
C LYS A 42 0.86 9.41 2.52
N ALA A 43 0.26 8.71 1.57
CA ALA A 43 0.29 9.09 0.15
C ALA A 43 -0.43 10.42 -0.09
N ARG A 44 -1.59 10.62 0.54
CA ARG A 44 -2.34 11.88 0.49
C ARG A 44 -1.53 13.05 1.04
N LEU A 45 -0.86 12.85 2.17
CA LEU A 45 0.03 13.86 2.78
C LEU A 45 1.27 14.16 1.92
N ALA A 46 1.79 13.18 1.19
CA ALA A 46 2.89 13.40 0.26
C ALA A 46 2.46 14.29 -0.93
N GLY A 47 1.21 14.17 -1.39
CA GLY A 47 0.62 15.09 -2.38
C GLY A 47 1.25 15.03 -3.77
N LEU A 48 1.86 13.88 -4.12
CA LEU A 48 2.64 13.69 -5.36
C LEU A 48 1.89 12.77 -6.34
N ALA A 49 2.17 11.47 -6.33
CA ALA A 49 1.46 10.46 -7.12
C ALA A 49 0.32 9.83 -6.29
N ARG A 50 -0.75 9.36 -6.96
CA ARG A 50 -1.76 8.51 -6.31
C ARG A 50 -1.16 7.15 -5.98
N VAL A 51 -1.43 6.62 -4.79
CA VAL A 51 -0.96 5.30 -4.37
C VAL A 51 -2.14 4.38 -4.17
N TYR A 52 -2.09 3.22 -4.83
CA TYR A 52 -3.05 2.15 -4.71
C TYR A 52 -2.40 0.97 -3.98
N PRO A 53 -2.65 0.78 -2.67
CA PRO A 53 -2.13 -0.37 -1.96
C PRO A 53 -2.74 -1.66 -2.48
N LEU A 54 -1.90 -2.67 -2.71
CA LEU A 54 -2.33 -4.04 -2.97
C LEU A 54 -2.38 -4.80 -1.64
N GLY A 55 -3.39 -5.65 -1.49
CA GLY A 55 -3.63 -6.44 -0.29
C GLY A 55 -2.89 -7.77 -0.34
N ALA A 56 -2.41 -8.23 0.81
CA ALA A 56 -1.88 -9.58 0.93
C ALA A 56 -3.03 -10.59 0.87
N LEU A 57 -2.80 -11.71 0.18
CA LEU A 57 -3.78 -12.81 0.15
C LEU A 57 -3.88 -13.54 1.50
N THR A 58 -2.77 -13.57 2.25
CA THR A 58 -2.69 -14.25 3.55
C THR A 58 -2.11 -13.35 4.61
N CYS A 59 -2.54 -13.54 5.86
CA CYS A 59 -2.02 -12.85 7.03
C CYS A 59 -0.50 -13.05 7.12
N GLY A 60 0.25 -11.96 7.24
CA GLY A 60 1.70 -12.00 7.31
C GLY A 60 2.40 -12.50 6.04
N GLN A 61 1.69 -12.69 4.92
CA GLN A 61 2.18 -13.36 3.70
C GLN A 61 2.73 -14.78 3.92
N LYS A 62 2.20 -15.51 4.91
CA LYS A 62 2.71 -16.84 5.29
C LYS A 62 2.11 -18.00 4.52
N GLY A 63 1.00 -17.78 3.82
CA GLY A 63 0.28 -18.87 3.14
C GLY A 63 -0.59 -19.73 4.06
N GLU A 64 -0.72 -19.38 5.34
CA GLU A 64 -1.38 -20.19 6.37
C GLU A 64 -2.85 -19.81 6.58
N GLU A 65 -3.12 -18.50 6.74
CA GLU A 65 -4.46 -17.96 7.01
C GLU A 65 -4.80 -16.89 5.98
N ILE A 66 -6.02 -16.94 5.43
CA ILE A 66 -6.51 -15.93 4.47
C ILE A 66 -6.70 -14.60 5.20
N ALA A 67 -6.18 -13.52 4.61
CA ALA A 67 -6.38 -12.17 5.13
C ALA A 67 -7.87 -11.80 5.15
N PRO A 68 -8.33 -10.79 5.93
CA PRO A 68 -9.70 -10.28 5.90
C PRO A 68 -10.03 -9.59 4.56
N LEU A 69 -10.12 -10.37 3.47
CA LEU A 69 -10.25 -9.89 2.09
C LEU A 69 -11.47 -9.00 1.88
N TRP A 70 -12.57 -9.28 2.60
CA TRP A 70 -13.76 -8.43 2.55
C TRP A 70 -13.48 -7.02 3.06
N GLU A 71 -12.81 -6.90 4.21
CA GLU A 71 -12.48 -5.60 4.80
C GLU A 71 -11.49 -4.81 3.94
N LEU A 72 -10.54 -5.52 3.32
CA LEU A 72 -9.60 -4.95 2.35
C LEU A 72 -10.32 -4.45 1.10
N ALA A 73 -11.27 -5.22 0.57
CA ALA A 73 -12.07 -4.83 -0.59
C ALA A 73 -12.93 -3.59 -0.34
N GLU A 74 -13.52 -3.45 0.85
CA GLU A 74 -14.25 -2.24 1.26
C GLU A 74 -13.32 -1.00 1.33
N GLU A 75 -12.05 -1.23 1.66
CA GLU A 75 -11.01 -0.20 1.57
C GLU A 75 -10.44 -0.04 0.16
N GLY A 76 -11.06 -0.61 -0.88
CA GLY A 76 -10.65 -0.42 -2.28
C GLY A 76 -9.32 -1.06 -2.65
N VAL A 77 -9.06 -2.24 -2.08
CA VAL A 77 -7.90 -3.11 -2.33
C VAL A 77 -8.32 -4.39 -3.03
#